data_AF-A0A143QI51-F1
#
_entry.id   AF-A0A143QI51-F1
#
_cell.length_a   1.000
_cell.length_b   1.000
_cell.length_c   1.000
_cell.angle_alpha   90.00
_cell.angle_beta   90.00
_cell.angle_gamma   90.00
#
_symmetry.space_group_name_H-M   'P 1'
#
loop_
_entity.id
_entity.type
_entity.pdbx_description
1 polymer ?
#
loop_
_entity_poly.entity_id
_entity_poly.type
_entity_poly.pdbx_seq_one_letter_code
_entity_poly.pdbx_strand_id
1 'polypeptide(L)'
;MVRTDFTDDAAWRTLMQDAQAVRAQPGGFDAQAVLTTVDDREFDGWTGDMVLELDVDSGYLFVADARTFTDPERPILVLNTDPAEGDEFEKSNSFRVAPEHLGPVENNLSIANLDFADFADHTDADGVFREPSAQPDERTLTIKELLSAAPASQLPEPILTSFINDLEGARGQETTTATYVVDLRTSADYLEANREGYSLSNVVGFEETIARTRQGGSALLFSFPVRGGYWSAWIDPDSLVPFALLGVSRRATDQ
;
A
#
# COMPACT_ATOMS: atom_id res chain seq x y z
N MET A 1 10.97 19.82 9.25
CA MET A 1 9.74 20.03 10.03
C MET A 1 9.80 21.39 10.70
N VAL A 2 8.90 22.28 10.30
CA VAL A 2 8.71 23.62 10.86
C VAL A 2 7.70 23.53 11.99
N ARG A 3 8.05 24.04 13.17
CA ARG A 3 7.10 24.17 14.28
C ARG A 3 6.42 25.53 14.19
N THR A 4 5.09 25.55 14.14
CA THR A 4 4.32 26.81 14.16
C THR A 4 3.40 26.92 15.37
N ASP A 5 3.27 25.88 16.19
CA ASP A 5 2.58 25.95 17.48
C ASP A 5 3.57 25.70 18.63
N PHE A 6 3.72 26.72 19.48
CA PHE A 6 4.63 26.72 20.64
C PHE A 6 3.90 26.56 21.98
N THR A 7 2.65 26.08 21.99
CA THR A 7 1.83 25.98 23.20
C THR A 7 2.28 24.86 24.15
N ASP A 8 2.89 23.79 23.62
CA ASP A 8 3.34 22.64 24.41
C ASP A 8 4.70 22.07 23.94
N ASP A 9 5.77 22.40 24.66
CA ASP A 9 7.13 21.89 24.39
C ASP A 9 7.30 20.40 24.69
N ALA A 10 6.50 19.83 25.59
CA ALA A 10 6.59 18.40 25.89
C ALA A 10 5.97 17.58 24.75
N ALA A 11 4.79 17.99 24.30
CA ALA A 11 4.13 17.39 23.13
C ALA A 11 4.98 17.50 21.86
N TRP A 12 5.66 18.63 21.65
CA TRP A 12 6.61 18.80 20.55
C TRP A 12 7.75 17.77 20.57
N ARG A 13 8.37 17.55 21.73
CA ARG A 13 9.46 16.55 21.87
C ARG A 13 8.95 15.14 21.60
N THR A 14 7.77 14.80 22.08
CA THR A 14 7.13 13.50 21.81
C THR A 14 6.85 13.33 20.31
N LEU A 15 6.26 14.34 19.67
CA LEU A 15 6.01 14.31 18.22
C LEU A 15 7.30 14.06 17.43
N MET A 16 8.38 14.79 17.73
CA MET A 16 9.67 14.62 17.05
C MET A 16 10.24 13.21 17.23
N GLN A 17 10.08 12.61 18.42
CA GLN A 17 10.50 11.23 18.67
C GLN A 17 9.67 10.24 17.85
N ASP A 18 8.35 10.40 17.82
CA ASP A 18 7.45 9.50 17.10
C ASP A 18 7.61 9.59 15.59
N ALA A 19 7.80 10.81 15.08
CA ALA A 19 7.99 11.14 13.66
C ALA A 19 9.33 10.64 13.10
N GLN A 20 10.39 10.63 13.90
CA GLN A 20 11.73 10.14 13.51
C GLN A 20 12.01 8.70 13.98
N ALA A 21 11.03 8.01 14.54
CA ALA A 21 11.20 6.63 14.97
C ALA A 21 11.47 5.72 13.76
N VAL A 22 12.42 4.79 13.91
CA VAL A 22 12.61 3.71 12.94
C VAL A 22 11.45 2.74 13.07
N ARG A 23 10.73 2.50 11.98
CA ARG A 23 9.56 1.61 11.96
C ARG A 23 9.72 0.57 10.87
N ALA A 24 9.60 -0.70 11.26
CA ALA A 24 9.55 -1.80 10.32
C ALA A 24 8.32 -1.62 9.41
N GLN A 25 8.56 -1.63 8.11
CA GLN A 25 7.55 -1.53 7.09
C GLN A 25 7.15 -2.91 6.58
N PRO A 26 5.92 -3.03 6.06
CA PRO A 26 5.53 -4.15 5.21
C PRO A 26 6.55 -4.34 4.08
N GLY A 27 6.98 -5.58 3.87
CA GLY A 27 8.07 -5.88 2.92
C GLY A 27 9.45 -6.03 3.57
N GLY A 28 9.55 -5.85 4.90
CA GLY A 28 10.74 -6.25 5.67
C GLY A 28 11.91 -5.26 5.62
N PHE A 29 11.65 -4.01 5.21
CA PHE A 29 12.59 -2.90 5.31
C PHE A 29 12.15 -1.94 6.41
N ASP A 30 13.10 -1.21 6.99
CA ASP A 30 12.80 -0.16 7.97
C ASP A 30 12.65 1.18 7.26
N ALA A 31 11.67 1.99 7.68
CA ALA A 31 11.54 3.38 7.27
C ALA A 31 11.79 4.33 8.44
N GLN A 32 12.36 5.48 8.12
CA GLN A 32 12.65 6.55 9.07
C GLN A 32 12.62 7.88 8.33
N ALA A 33 11.86 8.84 8.84
CA ALA A 33 11.89 10.20 8.32
C ALA A 33 13.15 10.92 8.81
N VAL A 34 13.95 11.45 7.88
CA VAL A 34 15.14 12.26 8.20
C VAL A 34 14.76 13.73 8.13
N LEU A 35 14.37 14.31 9.27
CA LEU A 35 13.86 15.68 9.30
C LEU A 35 14.93 16.69 9.74
N THR A 36 15.08 17.77 8.96
CA THR A 36 15.69 19.02 9.47
C THR A 36 14.66 19.74 10.32
N THR A 37 14.94 19.92 11.61
CA THR A 37 14.03 20.60 12.56
C THR A 37 14.21 22.11 12.52
N VAL A 38 13.11 22.85 12.41
CA VAL A 38 13.06 24.31 12.47
C VAL A 38 12.15 24.70 13.65
N ASP A 39 12.75 25.04 14.78
CA ASP A 39 12.10 25.36 16.07
C ASP A 39 12.44 26.82 16.44
N ASP A 40 11.95 27.76 15.63
CA ASP A 40 12.11 29.21 15.83
C ASP A 40 10.77 29.86 16.18
N ARG A 41 10.74 30.60 17.30
CA ARG A 41 9.51 31.25 17.78
C ARG A 41 9.00 32.35 16.86
N GLU A 42 9.79 32.80 15.89
CA GLU A 42 9.28 33.72 14.85
C GLU A 42 8.13 33.11 14.04
N PHE A 43 8.07 31.77 13.95
CA PHE A 43 7.03 31.02 13.26
C PHE A 43 5.79 30.72 14.11
N ASP A 44 5.73 31.20 15.36
CA ASP A 44 4.59 30.95 16.25
C ASP A 44 3.29 31.56 15.67
N GLY A 45 2.30 30.70 15.48
CA GLY A 45 1.00 31.01 14.86
C GLY A 45 1.02 31.11 13.33
N TRP A 46 2.11 30.76 12.64
CA TRP A 46 2.14 30.77 11.18
C TRP A 46 1.21 29.71 10.59
N THR A 47 0.53 30.09 9.50
CA THR A 47 -0.33 29.19 8.71
C THR A 47 0.50 28.43 7.67
N GLY A 48 -0.05 27.35 7.10
CA GLY A 48 0.60 26.62 6.01
C GLY A 48 0.94 27.52 4.82
N ASP A 49 0.04 28.43 4.45
CA ASP A 49 0.27 29.40 3.36
C ASP A 49 1.46 30.32 3.64
N MET A 50 1.62 30.80 4.89
CA MET A 50 2.79 31.60 5.28
C MET A 50 4.08 30.80 5.25
N VAL A 51 4.02 29.51 5.61
CA VAL A 51 5.18 28.61 5.54
C VAL A 51 5.58 28.32 4.08
N LEU A 52 4.61 28.25 3.16
CA LEU A 52 4.87 28.11 1.72
C LEU A 52 5.60 29.31 1.11
N GLU A 53 5.55 30.49 1.75
CA GLU A 53 6.31 31.67 1.29
C GLU A 53 7.82 31.57 1.63
N LEU A 54 8.25 30.56 2.38
CA LEU A 54 9.66 30.34 2.68
C LEU A 54 10.42 29.90 1.42
N ASP A 55 11.53 30.57 1.16
CA ASP A 55 12.48 30.20 0.10
C ASP A 55 13.31 29.00 0.55
N VAL A 56 12.83 27.79 0.21
CA VAL A 56 13.45 26.52 0.56
C VAL A 56 13.80 25.72 -0.70
N ASP A 57 14.98 25.08 -0.70
CA ASP A 57 15.47 24.25 -1.81
C ASP A 57 14.90 22.80 -1.75
N SER A 58 13.68 22.66 -1.25
CA SER A 58 12.97 21.38 -1.09
C SER A 58 11.65 21.49 -1.83
N GLY A 59 11.20 20.41 -2.49
CA GLY A 59 9.88 20.33 -3.14
C GLY A 59 8.72 20.07 -2.17
N TYR A 60 9.01 19.89 -0.88
CA TYR A 60 8.01 19.70 0.16
C TYR A 60 8.47 20.24 1.53
N LEU A 61 7.50 20.54 2.40
CA LEU A 61 7.71 20.90 3.81
C LEU A 61 6.78 20.12 4.74
N PHE A 62 7.30 19.74 5.90
CA PHE A 62 6.51 19.22 7.02
C PHE A 62 6.29 20.31 8.06
N VAL A 63 5.07 20.45 8.56
CA VAL A 63 4.69 21.48 9.53
C VAL A 63 3.94 20.85 10.70
N ALA A 64 4.39 21.16 11.93
CA ALA A 64 3.68 20.87 13.16
C ALA A 64 2.92 22.13 13.59
N ASP A 65 1.65 22.19 13.22
CA ASP A 65 0.75 23.32 13.46
C ASP A 65 -0.20 23.07 14.62
N ALA A 66 -1.12 24.01 14.86
CA ALA A 66 -2.09 23.89 15.95
C ALA A 66 -2.90 22.58 15.88
N ARG A 67 -3.32 22.14 14.67
CA ARG A 67 -4.08 20.88 14.52
C ARG A 67 -3.23 19.68 14.95
N THR A 68 -1.93 19.67 14.67
CA THR A 68 -1.01 18.61 15.12
C THR A 68 -1.02 18.43 16.65
N PHE A 69 -1.30 19.47 17.44
CA PHE A 69 -1.32 19.36 18.91
C PHE A 69 -2.72 19.27 19.52
N THR A 70 -3.76 19.72 18.81
CA THR A 70 -5.15 19.59 19.28
C THR A 70 -5.79 18.25 18.91
N ASP A 71 -5.32 17.62 17.84
CA ASP A 71 -5.83 16.33 17.35
C ASP A 71 -5.11 15.18 18.08
N PRO A 72 -5.84 14.21 18.67
CA PRO A 72 -5.24 13.06 19.36
C PRO A 72 -4.25 12.24 18.52
N GLU A 73 -4.46 12.17 17.20
CA GLU A 73 -3.58 11.43 16.28
C GLU A 73 -2.32 12.20 15.90
N ARG A 74 -2.29 13.51 16.19
CA ARG A 74 -1.19 14.42 15.89
C ARG A 74 -0.75 14.43 14.42
N PRO A 75 -1.68 14.55 13.46
CA PRO A 75 -1.34 14.50 12.06
C PRO A 75 -0.48 15.72 11.66
N ILE A 76 0.64 15.45 11.01
CA ILE A 76 1.63 16.43 10.57
C ILE A 76 1.18 16.97 9.20
N LEU A 77 1.19 18.28 9.01
CA LEU A 77 0.85 18.90 7.75
C LEU A 77 2.01 18.75 6.76
N VAL A 78 1.71 18.29 5.55
CA VAL A 78 2.66 18.21 4.43
C VAL A 78 2.24 19.25 3.40
N LEU A 79 3.18 20.08 2.99
CA LEU A 79 2.99 21.17 2.05
C LEU A 79 3.84 20.90 0.80
N ASN A 80 3.26 21.10 -0.38
CA ASN A 80 3.99 21.06 -1.64
C ASN A 80 4.55 22.46 -1.94
N THR A 81 5.88 22.60 -1.98
CA THR A 81 6.57 23.87 -2.30
C THR A 81 6.92 23.99 -3.79
N ASP A 82 6.72 22.93 -4.57
CA ASP A 82 6.77 22.95 -6.03
C ASP A 82 5.34 22.93 -6.61
N PRO A 83 4.64 24.08 -6.67
CA PRO A 83 3.34 24.14 -7.33
C PRO A 83 3.50 23.76 -8.80
N ALA A 84 2.56 22.97 -9.32
CA ALA A 84 2.59 22.48 -10.70
C ALA A 84 2.74 23.65 -11.69
N GLU A 85 3.78 23.60 -12.52
CA GLU A 85 3.95 24.46 -13.69
C GLU A 85 2.87 24.10 -14.73
N GLY A 86 1.74 24.80 -14.72
CA GLY A 86 0.70 24.67 -15.76
C GLY A 86 -0.74 24.73 -15.23
N ASP A 87 -1.71 24.73 -16.15
CA ASP A 87 -3.16 24.87 -15.93
C ASP A 87 -3.82 23.71 -15.13
N GLU A 88 -3.08 22.96 -14.31
CA GLU A 88 -3.59 21.91 -13.42
C GLU A 88 -3.99 22.50 -12.06
N PHE A 89 -5.02 23.35 -12.06
CA PHE A 89 -5.60 24.02 -10.88
C PHE A 89 -6.37 23.09 -9.90
N GLU A 90 -6.23 21.76 -10.01
CA GLU A 90 -7.06 20.78 -9.26
C GLU A 90 -6.28 19.83 -8.33
N LYS A 91 -4.96 19.94 -8.18
CA LYS A 91 -4.21 19.11 -7.23
C LYS A 91 -4.15 19.78 -5.85
N SER A 92 -4.39 19.00 -4.79
CA SER A 92 -4.31 19.51 -3.41
C SER A 92 -2.85 19.86 -3.08
N ASN A 93 -2.56 21.13 -2.77
CA ASN A 93 -1.20 21.59 -2.41
C ASN A 93 -0.77 21.19 -0.98
N SER A 94 -1.65 20.50 -0.25
CA SER A 94 -1.39 20.02 1.08
C SER A 94 -2.17 18.74 1.37
N PHE A 95 -1.62 17.92 2.26
CA PHE A 95 -2.31 16.83 2.93
C PHE A 95 -1.75 16.69 4.34
N ARG A 96 -2.31 15.80 5.16
CA ARG A 96 -1.71 15.47 6.47
C ARG A 96 -1.27 14.03 6.51
N VAL A 97 -0.32 13.70 7.37
CA VAL A 97 0.18 12.34 7.58
C VAL A 97 0.22 12.02 9.06
N ALA A 98 -0.24 10.83 9.44
CA ALA A 98 -0.08 10.35 10.82
C ALA A 98 1.42 10.13 11.13
N PRO A 99 1.93 10.49 12.33
CA PRO A 99 3.35 10.40 12.64
C PRO A 99 4.01 9.04 12.36
N GLU A 100 3.27 7.94 12.53
CA GLU A 100 3.72 6.58 12.25
C GLU A 100 3.99 6.28 10.77
N HIS A 101 3.39 7.05 9.85
CA HIS A 101 3.53 6.88 8.40
C HIS A 101 4.41 7.97 7.75
N LEU A 102 4.99 8.86 8.55
CA LEU A 102 5.83 9.94 8.04
C LEU A 102 7.10 9.43 7.34
N GLY A 103 7.70 8.34 7.85
CA GLY A 103 8.91 7.74 7.28
C GLY A 103 8.77 7.39 5.80
N PRO A 104 7.83 6.50 5.44
CA PRO A 104 7.55 6.16 4.04
C PRO A 104 7.27 7.37 3.15
N VAL A 105 6.50 8.36 3.61
CA VAL A 105 6.22 9.59 2.85
C VAL A 105 7.52 10.35 2.58
N GLU A 106 8.31 10.65 3.62
CA GLU A 106 9.56 11.40 3.49
C GLU A 106 10.59 10.66 2.62
N ASN A 107 10.75 9.35 2.82
CA ASN A 107 11.69 8.54 2.05
C ASN A 107 11.33 8.49 0.56
N ASN A 108 10.04 8.46 0.20
CA ASN A 108 9.62 8.47 -1.20
C ASN A 108 9.77 9.84 -1.85
N LEU A 109 9.35 10.92 -1.16
CA LEU A 109 9.44 12.28 -1.69
C LEU A 109 10.90 12.73 -1.86
N SER A 110 11.78 12.39 -0.90
CA SER A 110 13.21 12.76 -0.97
C SER A 110 13.97 12.15 -2.15
N ILE A 111 13.54 10.98 -2.64
CA ILE A 111 14.17 10.28 -3.77
C ILE A 111 13.33 10.32 -5.05
N ALA A 112 12.17 11.00 -5.01
CA ALA A 112 11.19 11.05 -6.09
C ALA A 112 10.76 9.67 -6.61
N ASN A 113 10.53 8.70 -5.71
CA ASN A 113 9.99 7.38 -6.07
C ASN A 113 8.46 7.39 -6.22
N LEU A 114 7.78 8.12 -5.34
CA LEU A 114 6.37 8.52 -5.48
C LEU A 114 6.30 10.04 -5.39
N ASP A 115 5.33 10.63 -6.05
CA ASP A 115 5.13 12.08 -6.04
C ASP A 115 4.21 12.54 -4.92
N PHE A 116 4.01 13.86 -4.80
CA PHE A 116 3.14 14.44 -3.78
C PHE A 116 1.67 14.06 -3.97
N ALA A 117 1.20 13.99 -5.23
CA ALA A 117 -0.18 13.69 -5.56
C ALA A 117 -0.52 12.24 -5.22
N ASP A 118 0.42 11.31 -5.39
CA ASP A 118 0.29 9.92 -4.96
C ASP A 118 -0.12 9.81 -3.48
N PHE A 119 0.37 10.69 -2.61
CA PHE A 119 -0.03 10.71 -1.20
C PHE A 119 -1.30 11.52 -0.95
N ALA A 120 -1.42 12.70 -1.57
CA ALA A 120 -2.56 13.60 -1.37
C ALA A 120 -3.88 12.98 -1.83
N ASP A 121 -3.87 12.19 -2.91
CA ASP A 121 -5.05 11.52 -3.46
C ASP A 121 -5.46 10.26 -2.65
N HIS A 122 -4.58 9.77 -1.77
CA HIS A 122 -4.79 8.57 -0.95
C HIS A 122 -5.01 8.87 0.54
N THR A 123 -5.38 10.11 0.88
CA THR A 123 -5.82 10.43 2.25
C THR A 123 -7.20 9.87 2.54
N ASP A 124 -7.45 9.56 3.81
CA ASP A 124 -8.80 9.26 4.28
C ASP A 124 -9.73 10.48 4.16
N ALA A 125 -11.03 10.29 4.43
CA ALA A 125 -12.05 11.33 4.32
C ALA A 125 -11.80 12.59 5.17
N ASP A 126 -10.89 12.53 6.14
CA ASP A 126 -10.49 13.65 7.00
C ASP A 126 -9.19 14.35 6.56
N GLY A 127 -8.67 13.98 5.39
CA GLY A 127 -7.48 14.55 4.76
C GLY A 127 -6.16 14.08 5.39
N VAL A 128 -6.19 12.98 6.16
CA VAL A 128 -5.00 12.36 6.75
C VAL A 128 -4.65 11.10 5.98
N PHE A 129 -3.42 11.06 5.46
CA PHE A 129 -2.76 9.87 4.98
C PHE A 129 -2.41 8.99 6.19
N ARG A 130 -3.16 7.90 6.29
CA ARG A 130 -2.80 6.73 7.06
C ARG A 130 -2.46 5.72 5.99
N GLU A 131 -1.20 5.28 5.93
CA GLU A 131 -0.86 4.22 4.99
C GLU A 131 -1.88 3.08 5.19
N PRO A 132 -2.53 2.59 4.12
CA PRO A 132 -3.49 1.50 4.27
C PRO A 132 -2.77 0.41 5.01
N SER A 133 -3.23 0.07 6.22
CA SER A 133 -2.55 -0.85 7.13
C SER A 133 -2.01 -2.02 6.34
N ALA A 134 -0.70 -2.09 6.16
CA ALA A 134 -0.15 -3.00 5.18
C ALA A 134 0.08 -4.41 5.76
N GLN A 135 -0.87 -4.82 6.60
CA GLN A 135 -1.45 -6.15 6.48
C GLN A 135 -2.88 -5.95 5.98
N PRO A 136 -3.14 -6.14 4.68
CA PRO A 136 -4.52 -6.21 4.22
C PRO A 136 -5.20 -7.40 4.90
N ASP A 137 -5.96 -7.15 5.98
CA ASP A 137 -6.53 -8.12 6.93
C ASP A 137 -5.99 -9.54 6.72
N GLU A 138 -4.72 -9.75 7.08
CA GLU A 138 -4.04 -11.00 6.76
C GLU A 138 -4.67 -12.14 7.57
N ARG A 139 -5.09 -13.18 6.86
CA ARG A 139 -5.65 -14.40 7.44
C ARG A 139 -4.71 -15.56 7.18
N THR A 140 -4.23 -16.17 8.25
CA THR A 140 -3.56 -17.48 8.16
C THR A 140 -4.59 -18.55 7.83
N LEU A 141 -4.37 -19.26 6.72
CA LEU A 141 -5.18 -20.37 6.26
C LEU A 141 -4.34 -21.65 6.24
N THR A 142 -4.94 -22.79 6.55
CA THR A 142 -4.27 -24.08 6.38
C THR A 142 -4.44 -24.58 4.95
N ILE A 143 -3.42 -25.25 4.42
CA ILE A 143 -3.53 -25.90 3.10
C ILE A 143 -4.66 -26.94 3.09
N LYS A 144 -4.93 -27.58 4.23
CA LYS A 144 -6.04 -28.53 4.40
C LYS A 144 -7.41 -27.87 4.20
N GLU A 145 -7.65 -26.69 4.75
CA GLU A 145 -8.90 -25.95 4.55
C GLU A 145 -9.11 -25.60 3.08
N LEU A 146 -8.05 -25.09 2.44
CA LEU A 146 -8.07 -24.73 1.02
C LEU A 146 -8.36 -25.94 0.11
N LEU A 147 -7.69 -27.08 0.36
CA LEU A 147 -7.93 -28.33 -0.37
C LEU A 147 -9.35 -28.87 -0.14
N SER A 148 -9.92 -28.67 1.05
CA SER A 148 -11.28 -29.09 1.35
C SER A 148 -12.33 -28.22 0.66
N ALA A 149 -12.05 -26.93 0.46
CA ALA A 149 -12.99 -25.98 -0.15
C ALA A 149 -12.92 -25.97 -1.68
N ALA A 150 -11.73 -26.18 -2.26
CA ALA A 150 -11.48 -26.09 -3.70
C ALA A 150 -12.47 -26.88 -4.59
N PRO A 151 -12.88 -28.12 -4.25
CA PRO A 151 -13.81 -28.89 -5.08
C PRO A 151 -15.21 -28.27 -5.25
N ALA A 152 -15.59 -27.29 -4.42
CA ALA A 152 -16.88 -26.58 -4.56
C ALA A 152 -16.83 -25.43 -5.58
N SER A 153 -15.65 -25.17 -6.17
CA SER A 153 -15.47 -24.11 -7.17
C SER A 153 -16.22 -24.41 -8.47
N GLN A 154 -16.70 -23.35 -9.11
CA GLN A 154 -17.32 -23.39 -10.45
C GLN A 154 -16.31 -23.04 -11.56
N LEU A 155 -15.02 -22.95 -11.25
CA LEU A 155 -13.97 -22.71 -12.23
C LEU A 155 -13.87 -23.86 -13.26
N PRO A 156 -13.39 -23.58 -14.48
CA PRO A 156 -13.15 -24.62 -15.47
C PRO A 156 -12.28 -25.76 -14.92
N GLU A 157 -12.71 -27.01 -15.15
CA GLU A 157 -12.08 -28.22 -14.60
C GLU A 157 -10.55 -28.27 -14.84
N PRO A 158 -9.99 -27.94 -16.02
CA PRO A 158 -8.54 -27.98 -16.22
C PRO A 158 -7.75 -27.04 -15.30
N ILE A 159 -8.29 -25.84 -15.04
CA ILE A 159 -7.67 -24.84 -14.15
C ILE A 159 -7.72 -25.35 -12.71
N LEU A 160 -8.91 -25.78 -12.27
CA LEU A 160 -9.14 -26.23 -10.91
C LEU A 160 -8.33 -27.50 -10.58
N THR A 161 -8.29 -28.47 -11.49
CA THR A 161 -7.50 -29.70 -11.30
C THR A 161 -6.01 -29.40 -11.24
N SER A 162 -5.48 -28.51 -12.10
CA SER A 162 -4.07 -28.13 -12.04
C SER A 162 -3.72 -27.46 -10.71
N PHE A 163 -4.56 -26.53 -10.26
CA PHE A 163 -4.39 -25.85 -8.99
C PHE A 163 -4.42 -26.81 -7.80
N ILE A 164 -5.41 -27.71 -7.72
CA ILE A 164 -5.52 -28.68 -6.63
C ILE A 164 -4.29 -29.59 -6.60
N ASN A 165 -3.85 -30.11 -7.76
CA ASN A 165 -2.67 -30.97 -7.82
C ASN A 165 -1.40 -30.27 -7.33
N ASP A 166 -1.21 -29.00 -7.71
CA ASP A 166 -0.05 -28.21 -7.28
C ASP A 166 -0.14 -27.82 -5.79
N LEU A 167 -1.33 -27.48 -5.30
CA LEU A 167 -1.59 -27.18 -3.90
C LEU A 167 -1.38 -28.42 -3.02
N GLU A 168 -1.78 -29.61 -3.49
CA GLU A 168 -1.43 -30.88 -2.87
C GLU A 168 0.07 -31.18 -2.93
N GLY A 169 0.77 -30.69 -3.95
CA GLY A 169 2.22 -30.80 -4.08
C GLY A 169 2.98 -29.90 -3.11
N ALA A 170 2.37 -28.79 -2.67
CA ALA A 170 2.93 -27.81 -1.75
C ALA A 170 2.98 -28.29 -0.26
N ARG A 171 2.77 -29.59 0.00
CA ARG A 171 2.63 -30.22 1.34
C ARG A 171 3.71 -29.92 2.38
N GLY A 172 4.87 -29.39 2.00
CA GLY A 172 5.88 -28.94 2.97
C GLY A 172 5.46 -27.68 3.75
N GLN A 173 4.48 -26.95 3.23
CA GLN A 173 3.93 -25.73 3.82
C GLN A 173 2.56 -26.06 4.41
N GLU A 174 2.43 -26.03 5.74
CA GLU A 174 1.16 -26.37 6.42
C GLU A 174 0.12 -25.24 6.32
N THR A 175 0.60 -24.00 6.21
CA THR A 175 -0.21 -22.79 6.20
C THR A 175 0.23 -21.81 5.13
N THR A 176 -0.69 -20.96 4.67
CA THR A 176 -0.41 -19.81 3.82
C THR A 176 -1.06 -18.57 4.43
N THR A 177 -0.46 -17.42 4.19
CA THR A 177 -1.07 -16.13 4.51
C THR A 177 -1.91 -15.70 3.33
N ALA A 178 -3.15 -15.30 3.59
CA ALA A 178 -4.04 -14.69 2.62
C ALA A 178 -4.32 -13.24 3.01
N THR A 179 -4.42 -12.39 2.00
CA THR A 179 -4.58 -10.95 2.07
C THR A 179 -6.02 -10.60 1.72
N TYR A 180 -6.69 -9.76 2.50
CA TYR A 180 -8.04 -9.30 2.15
C TYR A 180 -8.00 -8.22 1.07
N VAL A 181 -8.60 -8.50 -0.08
CA VAL A 181 -8.75 -7.58 -1.20
C VAL A 181 -10.16 -7.00 -1.14
N VAL A 182 -10.27 -5.70 -0.81
CA VAL A 182 -11.56 -5.01 -0.65
C VAL A 182 -12.27 -4.84 -1.99
N ASP A 183 -11.51 -4.53 -3.05
CA ASP A 183 -12.04 -4.35 -4.40
C ASP A 183 -11.21 -5.10 -5.45
N LEU A 184 -11.78 -6.18 -5.97
CA LEU A 184 -11.16 -7.03 -6.98
C LEU A 184 -10.84 -6.32 -8.29
N ARG A 185 -11.46 -5.17 -8.59
CA ARG A 185 -11.16 -4.41 -9.82
C ARG A 185 -9.70 -3.97 -9.87
N THR A 186 -9.10 -3.67 -8.72
CA THR A 186 -7.66 -3.37 -8.60
C THR A 186 -6.78 -4.53 -9.12
N SER A 187 -7.18 -5.77 -8.85
CA SER A 187 -6.48 -6.96 -9.37
C SER A 187 -6.65 -7.10 -10.88
N ALA A 188 -7.83 -6.79 -11.42
CA ALA A 188 -8.06 -6.80 -12.86
C ALA A 188 -7.20 -5.76 -13.59
N ASP A 189 -7.20 -4.52 -13.09
CA ASP A 189 -6.46 -3.41 -13.68
C ASP A 189 -4.95 -3.68 -13.65
N TYR A 190 -4.45 -4.22 -12.52
CA TYR A 190 -3.06 -4.65 -12.40
C TYR A 190 -2.70 -5.72 -13.44
N LEU A 191 -3.51 -6.78 -13.57
CA LEU A 191 -3.23 -7.87 -14.51
C LEU A 191 -3.28 -7.39 -15.98
N GLU A 192 -4.22 -6.50 -16.31
CA GLU A 192 -4.29 -5.90 -17.64
C GLU A 192 -3.08 -5.03 -17.95
N ALA A 193 -2.70 -4.13 -17.03
CA ALA A 193 -1.55 -3.25 -17.20
C ALA A 193 -0.23 -4.04 -17.33
N ASN A 194 -0.11 -5.18 -16.66
CA ASN A 194 1.10 -6.00 -16.63
C ASN A 194 1.06 -7.20 -17.58
N ARG A 195 0.06 -7.29 -18.47
CA ARG A 195 -0.17 -8.42 -19.38
C ARG A 195 1.08 -8.82 -20.18
N GLU A 196 1.83 -7.84 -20.68
CA GLU A 196 3.05 -8.10 -21.46
C GLU A 196 4.14 -8.82 -20.65
N GLY A 197 4.19 -8.62 -19.33
CA GLY A 197 5.12 -9.29 -18.43
C GLY A 197 4.93 -10.82 -18.38
N TYR A 198 3.76 -11.31 -18.76
CA TYR A 198 3.45 -12.74 -18.80
C TYR A 198 3.70 -13.39 -20.18
N SER A 199 4.12 -12.60 -21.18
CA SER A 199 4.26 -13.05 -22.58
C SER A 199 5.26 -14.18 -22.80
N LEU A 200 6.25 -14.33 -21.92
CA LEU A 200 7.26 -15.39 -21.96
C LEU A 200 6.93 -16.59 -21.05
N SER A 201 5.84 -16.52 -20.29
CA SER A 201 5.41 -17.58 -19.38
C SER A 201 4.38 -18.50 -20.03
N ASN A 202 4.17 -19.66 -19.40
CA ASN A 202 2.96 -20.43 -19.56
C ASN A 202 1.99 -20.01 -18.46
N VAL A 203 0.79 -19.58 -18.85
CA VAL A 203 -0.17 -18.95 -17.95
C VAL A 203 -1.50 -19.69 -18.01
N VAL A 204 -2.03 -20.04 -16.84
CA VAL A 204 -3.31 -20.73 -16.67
C VAL A 204 -4.29 -19.78 -16.00
N GLY A 205 -5.51 -19.65 -16.54
CA GLY A 205 -6.60 -18.90 -15.92
C GLY A 205 -6.51 -17.37 -16.04
N PHE A 206 -5.68 -16.84 -16.95
CA PHE A 206 -5.45 -15.39 -17.08
C PHE A 206 -6.74 -14.63 -17.45
N GLU A 207 -7.40 -15.04 -18.53
CA GLU A 207 -8.61 -14.36 -19.01
C GLU A 207 -9.79 -14.61 -18.06
N GLU A 208 -9.90 -15.81 -17.50
CA GLU A 208 -10.92 -16.17 -16.51
C GLU A 208 -10.78 -15.32 -15.24
N THR A 209 -9.54 -15.13 -14.78
CA THR A 209 -9.24 -14.30 -13.61
C THR A 209 -9.61 -12.86 -13.87
N ILE A 210 -9.16 -12.25 -14.98
CA ILE A 210 -9.51 -10.87 -15.34
C ILE A 210 -11.03 -10.70 -15.47
N ALA A 211 -11.70 -11.60 -16.19
CA ALA A 211 -13.14 -11.52 -16.40
C ALA A 211 -13.93 -11.62 -15.08
N ARG A 212 -13.43 -12.42 -14.12
CA ARG A 212 -14.07 -12.57 -12.82
C ARG A 212 -13.79 -11.38 -11.90
N THR A 213 -12.54 -10.95 -11.77
CA THR A 213 -12.17 -9.84 -10.88
C THR A 213 -12.74 -8.50 -11.33
N ARG A 214 -12.96 -8.31 -12.64
CA ARG A 214 -13.69 -7.15 -13.20
C ARG A 214 -15.12 -7.00 -12.69
N GLN A 215 -15.75 -8.06 -12.20
CA GLN A 215 -17.11 -8.00 -11.64
C GLN A 215 -17.15 -7.29 -10.28
N GLY A 216 -15.98 -6.99 -9.68
CA GLY A 216 -15.86 -6.36 -8.37
C GLY A 216 -16.21 -7.30 -7.22
N GLY A 217 -16.38 -6.71 -6.03
CA GLY A 217 -16.51 -7.44 -4.77
C GLY A 217 -15.16 -7.63 -4.09
N SER A 218 -15.15 -8.42 -3.01
CA SER A 218 -13.98 -8.67 -2.19
C SER A 218 -13.54 -10.13 -2.23
N ALA A 219 -12.31 -10.40 -1.79
CA ALA A 219 -11.73 -11.73 -1.74
C ALA A 219 -10.67 -11.85 -0.65
N LEU A 220 -10.31 -13.08 -0.31
CA LEU A 220 -8.98 -13.38 0.19
C LEU A 220 -8.07 -13.76 -0.99
N LEU A 221 -6.92 -13.12 -1.11
CA LEU A 221 -5.89 -13.40 -2.10
C LEU A 221 -4.70 -14.07 -1.41
N PHE A 222 -4.30 -15.25 -1.87
CA PHE A 222 -3.03 -15.83 -1.46
C PHE A 222 -2.25 -16.33 -2.68
N SER A 223 -0.94 -16.49 -2.51
CA SER A 223 -0.08 -17.07 -3.52
C SER A 223 0.83 -18.13 -2.92
N PHE A 224 1.17 -19.16 -3.70
CA PHE A 224 2.14 -20.17 -3.29
C PHE A 224 3.06 -20.56 -4.45
N PRO A 225 4.34 -20.86 -4.16
CA PRO A 225 5.30 -21.21 -5.19
C PRO A 225 5.07 -22.65 -5.68
N VAL A 226 5.33 -22.87 -6.97
CA VAL A 226 5.45 -24.20 -7.57
C VAL A 226 6.79 -24.32 -8.28
N ARG A 227 7.15 -25.51 -8.74
CA ARG A 227 8.42 -25.71 -9.45
C ARG A 227 8.45 -24.87 -10.73
N GLY A 228 9.28 -23.84 -10.75
CA GLY A 228 9.44 -22.95 -11.91
C GLY A 228 8.29 -21.96 -12.09
N GLY A 229 7.53 -21.65 -11.03
CA GLY A 229 6.34 -20.83 -11.13
C GLY A 229 5.69 -20.51 -9.79
N TYR A 230 4.45 -20.01 -9.86
CA TYR A 230 3.59 -19.77 -8.70
C TYR A 230 2.11 -19.84 -9.11
N TRP A 231 1.25 -19.99 -8.10
CA TRP A 231 -0.17 -19.73 -8.21
C TRP A 231 -0.54 -18.49 -7.41
N SER A 232 -1.49 -17.71 -7.93
CA SER A 232 -2.25 -16.71 -7.19
C SER A 232 -3.73 -17.09 -7.22
N ALA A 233 -4.39 -17.06 -6.06
CA ALA A 233 -5.75 -17.53 -5.88
C ALA A 233 -6.60 -16.51 -5.14
N TRP A 234 -7.73 -16.13 -5.74
CA TRP A 234 -8.77 -15.34 -5.10
C TRP A 234 -9.89 -16.27 -4.66
N ILE A 235 -10.12 -16.28 -3.35
CA ILE A 235 -11.09 -17.15 -2.70
C ILE A 235 -12.15 -16.33 -1.96
N ASP A 236 -13.33 -16.91 -1.84
CA ASP A 236 -14.41 -16.34 -1.05
C ASP A 236 -14.00 -16.25 0.43
N PRO A 237 -14.12 -15.09 1.10
CA PRO A 237 -13.64 -14.90 2.47
C PRO A 237 -14.29 -15.84 3.51
N ASP A 238 -15.55 -16.24 3.28
CA ASP A 238 -16.31 -17.05 4.23
C ASP A 238 -16.14 -18.55 3.93
N SER A 239 -16.36 -18.95 2.69
CA SER A 239 -16.38 -20.36 2.25
C SER A 239 -15.01 -20.89 1.83
N LEU A 240 -14.03 -20.01 1.59
CA LEU A 240 -12.69 -20.32 1.08
C LEU A 240 -12.68 -20.96 -0.31
N VAL A 241 -13.82 -20.96 -1.01
CA VAL A 241 -13.94 -21.53 -2.35
C VAL A 241 -13.22 -20.61 -3.35
N PRO A 242 -12.26 -21.12 -4.13
CA PRO A 242 -11.59 -20.32 -5.16
C PRO A 242 -12.57 -20.00 -6.28
N PHE A 243 -12.59 -18.74 -6.70
CA PHE A 243 -13.42 -18.29 -7.83
C PHE A 243 -12.60 -17.63 -8.94
N ALA A 244 -11.33 -17.32 -8.70
CA ALA A 244 -10.36 -16.93 -9.73
C ALA A 244 -8.97 -17.48 -9.37
N LEU A 245 -8.26 -17.99 -10.37
CA LEU A 245 -6.99 -18.69 -10.21
C LEU A 245 -6.07 -18.31 -11.36
N LEU A 246 -4.86 -17.87 -11.03
CA LEU A 246 -3.80 -17.54 -11.97
C LEU A 246 -2.58 -18.41 -11.69
N GLY A 247 -2.27 -19.32 -12.60
CA GLY A 247 -1.05 -20.14 -12.55
C GLY A 247 -0.01 -19.62 -13.52
N VAL A 248 1.22 -19.38 -13.07
CA VAL A 248 2.31 -18.89 -13.91
C VAL A 248 3.49 -19.83 -13.80
N SER A 249 4.02 -20.31 -14.92
CA SER A 249 5.18 -21.20 -14.96
C SER A 249 6.11 -20.85 -16.12
N ARG A 250 7.41 -21.16 -15.98
CA ARG A 250 8.39 -21.00 -17.07
C ARG A 250 8.07 -21.91 -18.25
N ARG A 251 8.31 -21.42 -19.47
CA ARG A 251 8.26 -22.26 -20.68
C ARG A 251 9.41 -23.25 -20.68
N ALA A 252 9.15 -24.45 -21.20
CA ALA A 252 10.11 -25.56 -21.22
C ALA A 252 11.33 -25.33 -22.14
N THR A 253 11.41 -24.22 -22.88
CA THR A 253 12.47 -23.95 -23.87
C THR A 253 13.70 -23.22 -23.32
N ASP A 254 13.75 -22.88 -22.03
CA ASP A 254 14.93 -22.30 -21.38
C ASP A 254 15.72 -23.34 -20.56
N GLN A 255 16.27 -24.35 -21.25
CA GLN A 255 17.35 -25.21 -20.75
C GLN A 255 18.61 -25.05 -21.62
#